data_AF-O28584-F1
#
_entry.id   AF-O28584-F1
#
_cell.length_a   1.000
_cell.length_b   1.000
_cell.length_c   1.000
_cell.angle_alpha   90.00
_cell.angle_beta   90.00
_cell.angle_gamma   90.00
#
_symmetry.space_group_name_H-M   'P 1'
#
loop_
_entity.id
_entity.type
_entity.pdbx_description
1 polymer ?
#
loop_
_entity_poly.entity_id
_entity_poly.type
_entity_poly.pdbx_seq_one_letter_code
_entity_poly.pdbx_strand_id
1 'polypeptide(L)' 'MKNIMVRDEVYEKLQKMKKGRESFSDVILRLIEGRKKRGIEILERYAGSLSDSELEKIVMEERRKFRVRSFDS' A
#
# COMPACT_ATOMS: atom_id res chain seq x y z
N MET A 1 -6.44 -8.33 -21.08
CA MET A 1 -6.50 -6.86 -20.97
C MET A 1 -7.92 -6.46 -20.61
N LYS A 2 -8.08 -5.56 -19.63
CA LYS A 2 -9.37 -4.96 -19.25
C LYS A 2 -9.11 -3.46 -19.08
N ASN A 3 -10.08 -2.63 -19.43
CA ASN A 3 -9.97 -1.18 -19.30
C ASN A 3 -10.66 -0.74 -18.00
N ILE A 4 -10.03 0.16 -17.27
CA ILE A 4 -10.61 0.82 -16.10
C ILE A 4 -10.51 2.32 -16.30
N MET A 5 -11.56 3.03 -15.90
CA MET A 5 -11.53 4.48 -15.83
C MET A 5 -11.05 4.87 -14.43
N VAL A 6 -10.15 5.83 -14.37
CA VAL A 6 -9.64 6.38 -13.11
C VAL A 6 -9.74 7.91 -13.18
N ARG A 7 -9.71 8.57 -12.03
CA ARG A 7 -9.62 10.04 -11.98
C ARG A 7 -8.28 10.50 -12.56
N ASP A 8 -8.25 11.70 -13.13
CA ASP A 8 -7.04 12.28 -13.71
C ASP A 8 -5.88 12.31 -12.70
N GLU A 9 -6.14 12.68 -11.45
CA GLU A 9 -5.14 12.67 -10.38
C GLU A 9 -4.52 11.28 -10.12
N VAL A 10 -5.30 10.21 -10.29
CA VAL A 10 -4.81 8.83 -10.10
C VAL A 10 -3.96 8.44 -11.29
N TYR A 11 -4.40 8.78 -12.50
CA TYR A 11 -3.63 8.55 -13.73
C TYR A 11 -2.26 9.25 -13.66
N GLU A 12 -2.22 10.53 -13.30
CA GLU A 12 -0.98 11.29 -13.15
C GLU A 12 -0.04 10.70 -12.11
N LYS A 13 -0.57 10.31 -10.94
CA LYS A 13 0.21 9.65 -9.90
C LYS A 13 0.80 8.34 -10.41
N LEU A 14 0.00 7.49 -11.06
CA LEU A 14 0.48 6.25 -11.64
C LEU A 14 1.54 6.50 -12.71
N GLN A 15 1.37 7.52 -13.54
CA GLN A 15 2.33 7.88 -14.58
C GLN A 15 3.68 8.29 -13.99
N LYS A 16 3.70 9.09 -12.92
CA LYS A 16 4.92 9.47 -12.19
C LYS A 16 5.59 8.30 -11.48
N MET A 17 4.84 7.25 -11.15
CA MET A 17 5.34 6.06 -10.44
C MET A 17 5.87 4.95 -11.36
N LYS A 18 5.69 5.06 -12.67
CA LYS A 18 6.23 4.11 -13.66
C LYS A 18 7.76 4.14 -13.65
N LYS A 19 8.38 2.97 -13.74
CA LYS A 19 9.81 2.81 -13.97
C LYS A 19 10.06 2.35 -15.39
N GLY A 20 10.84 3.11 -16.16
CA GLY A 20 11.17 2.75 -17.54
C GLY A 20 9.93 2.54 -18.41
N ARG A 21 9.77 1.33 -18.96
CA ARG A 21 8.63 0.93 -19.80
C ARG A 21 7.52 0.18 -19.05
N GLU A 22 7.50 0.21 -17.71
CA GLU A 22 6.43 -0.42 -16.90
C GLU A 22 5.04 -0.02 -17.39
N SER A 23 4.11 -0.96 -17.51
CA SER A 23 2.70 -0.68 -17.75
C SER A 23 2.03 -0.15 -16.48
N PHE A 24 0.84 0.45 -16.61
CA PHE A 24 0.06 0.84 -15.42
C PHE A 24 -0.31 -0.38 -14.56
N SER A 25 -0.58 -1.52 -15.18
CA SER A 25 -0.83 -2.78 -14.49
C SER A 25 0.37 -3.23 -13.66
N ASP A 26 1.60 -3.08 -14.18
CA ASP A 26 2.82 -3.43 -13.44
C ASP A 26 3.01 -2.55 -12.21
N VAL A 27 2.73 -1.24 -12.34
CA VAL A 27 2.76 -0.29 -11.21
C VAL A 27 1.74 -0.67 -10.14
N ILE A 28 0.49 -0.95 -10.55
CA ILE A 28 -0.59 -1.35 -9.64
C ILE A 28 -0.24 -2.66 -8.92
N LEU A 29 0.23 -3.67 -9.67
CA LEU A 29 0.62 -4.96 -9.12
C LEU A 29 1.76 -4.80 -8.11
N ARG A 30 2.82 -4.06 -8.47
CA ARG A 30 3.95 -3.77 -7.58
C ARG A 30 3.52 -3.06 -6.29
N LEU A 31 2.53 -2.18 -6.35
CA LEU A 31 1.99 -1.50 -5.17
C LEU A 31 1.20 -2.46 -4.27
N ILE A 32 0.40 -3.34 -4.86
CA ILE A 32 -0.37 -4.36 -4.12
C ILE A 32 0.57 -5.37 -3.46
N GLU A 33 1.54 -5.90 -4.19
CA GLU A 33 2.51 -6.87 -3.68
C GLU A 33 3.44 -6.25 -2.64
N GLY A 34 3.93 -5.03 -2.90
CA GLY A 34 4.74 -4.27 -1.95
C GLY A 34 4.00 -4.01 -0.63
N ARG A 35 2.67 -3.85 -0.67
CA ARG A 35 1.84 -3.76 0.55
C ARG A 35 1.83 -5.09 1.31
N LYS A 36 1.63 -6.22 0.63
CA LYS A 36 1.63 -7.55 1.25
C LYS A 36 2.98 -7.85 1.91
N LYS A 37 4.08 -7.57 1.20
CA LYS A 37 5.43 -7.80 1.70
C LYS A 37 5.74 -6.97 2.96
N ARG A 38 5.46 -5.66 2.94
CA ARG A 38 5.66 -4.81 4.12
C ARG A 38 4.81 -5.23 5.32
N GLY A 39 3.57 -5.67 5.07
CA GLY A 39 2.71 -6.21 6.13
C GLY A 39 3.32 -7.44 6.80
N ILE A 40 3.89 -8.36 6.00
CA ILE A 40 4.59 -9.54 6.51
C ILE A 40 5.88 -9.13 7.24
N GLU A 41 6.70 -8.23 6.67
CA GLU A 41 7.93 -7.75 7.31
C GLU A 41 7.68 -7.10 8.68
N ILE A 42 6.57 -6.36 8.84
CA ILE A 42 6.16 -5.81 10.13
C ILE A 42 5.87 -6.96 11.10
N LEU A 43 5.06 -7.94 10.69
CA LEU A 43 4.74 -9.09 11.55
C LEU A 43 6.00 -9.88 11.91
N GLU A 44 6.90 -10.14 10.96
CA GLU A 44 8.15 -10.86 11.20
C GLU A 44 9.09 -10.11 12.16
N ARG A 45 9.20 -8.78 12.05
CA ARG A 45 10.03 -7.97 12.97
C ARG A 45 9.57 -8.04 14.41
N TYR A 46 8.27 -8.26 14.64
CA TYR A 46 7.66 -8.23 15.96
C TYR A 46 7.18 -9.60 16.45
N ALA A 47 7.27 -10.64 15.61
CA ALA A 47 6.89 -12.00 15.97
C ALA A 47 7.76 -12.50 17.12
N GLY A 48 7.14 -12.68 18.29
CA GLY A 48 7.75 -13.24 19.49
C GLY A 48 8.43 -12.23 20.43
N SER A 49 8.52 -10.95 20.07
CA SER A 49 9.15 -9.91 20.92
C SER A 49 8.16 -8.95 21.59
N LEU A 50 6.91 -8.92 21.14
CA LEU A 50 5.89 -8.00 21.64
C LEU A 50 4.74 -8.74 22.33
N SER A 51 4.18 -8.11 23.35
CA SER A 51 2.84 -8.48 23.83
C SER A 51 1.79 -8.18 22.76
N ASP A 52 0.67 -8.90 22.77
CA ASP A 52 -0.43 -8.71 21.82
C ASP A 52 -0.88 -7.23 21.72
N SER A 53 -0.85 -6.51 22.84
CA SER A 53 -1.25 -5.10 22.92
C SER A 53 -0.29 -4.14 22.19
N GLU A 54 1.01 -4.45 22.16
CA GLU A 54 2.02 -3.64 21.46
C GLU A 54 1.97 -3.93 19.96
N LEU A 55 1.79 -5.19 19.58
CA LEU A 55 1.58 -5.58 18.19
C LEU A 55 0.35 -4.86 17.61
N GLU A 56 -0.77 -4.86 18.34
CA GLU A 56 -2.00 -4.17 17.93
C GLU A 56 -1.77 -2.67 17.72
N LYS A 57 -1.10 -1.99 18.67
CA LYS A 57 -0.76 -0.57 18.53
C LYS A 57 0.04 -0.29 17.27
N ILE A 58 1.09 -1.07 17.01
CA ILE A 58 1.93 -0.89 15.82
C ILE A 58 1.14 -1.13 14.54
N VAL A 59 0.32 -2.20 14.50
CA VAL A 59 -0.53 -2.48 13.34
C VAL A 59 -1.55 -1.35 13.12
N MET A 60 -2.12 -0.79 14.19
CA MET A 60 -3.05 0.34 14.12
C MET A 60 -2.36 1.62 13.64
N GLU A 61 -1.17 1.95 14.15
CA GLU A 61 -0.39 3.10 13.73
C GLU A 61 -0.01 3.02 12.25
N GLU A 62 0.46 1.85 11.80
CA GLU A 62 0.77 1.63 10.40
C GLU A 62 -0.50 1.75 9.54
N ARG A 63 -1.62 1.13 9.93
CA ARG A 63 -2.91 1.32 9.24
C ARG A 63 -3.33 2.79 9.18
N ARG A 64 -3.08 3.59 10.23
CA ARG A 64 -3.43 5.00 10.30
C ARG A 64 -2.57 5.86 9.36
N LYS A 65 -1.25 5.63 9.31
CA LYS A 65 -0.34 6.30 8.35
C LYS A 65 -0.78 6.08 6.91
N PHE A 66 -1.39 4.92 6.61
CA PHE A 66 -1.83 4.55 5.26
C PHE A 66 -3.31 4.80 4.95
N ARG A 67 -4.18 5.12 5.94
CA ARG A 67 -5.47 5.77 5.65
C ARG A 67 -5.17 7.18 5.12
N VAL A 68 -4.75 7.25 3.86
CA VAL A 68 -4.85 8.44 3.04
C VAL A 68 -6.33 8.83 3.13
N ARG A 69 -6.54 9.97 3.81
CA ARG A 69 -7.77 10.73 4.01
C ARG A 69 -9.03 10.07 3.45
N SER A 70 -9.98 9.79 4.35
CA SER A 70 -11.38 9.58 4.00
C SER A 70 -11.75 10.51 2.86
N PHE A 71 -12.24 9.90 1.78
CA PHE A 71 -13.02 10.58 0.76
C PHE A 71 -14.07 11.41 1.51
N ASP A 72 -13.85 12.72 1.63
CA ASP A 72 -14.97 13.62 1.87
C ASP A 72 -15.82 13.48 0.61
N SER A 73 -17.02 12.94 0.86
CA SER A 73 -18.07 12.76 -0.13
C SER A 73 -18.57 14.11 -0.63
#